data_AF-A0A2H0UD81-F1
#
_entry.id   AF-A0A2H0UD81-F1
#
_cell.length_a   1.000
_cell.length_b   1.000
_cell.length_c   1.000
_cell.angle_alpha   90.00
_cell.angle_beta   90.00
_cell.angle_gamma   90.00
#
_symmetry.space_group_name_H-M   'P 1'
#
loop_
_entity.id
_entity.type
_entity.pdbx_description
1 polymer ?
#
loop_
_entity_poly.entity_id
_entity_poly.type
_entity_poly.pdbx_seq_one_letter_code
_entity_poly.pdbx_strand_id
1 'polypeptide(L)'
;MKKWYIAVGVIILLIIALGYYAISPLFRNIKVDDALPPTNIGQESESSPTATVTGTAGHPASGTVRIIEAEGASYLRYENFKTINGPDIYVYLAKDLDAKEFINIGKVKATEGNINYEIPEGVNLDEYHYVLTWCKTFGVLFNSADLTGIETE
;
A
#
# COMPACT_ATOMS: atom_id res chain seq x y z
N MET A 1 42.90 -35.96 1.62
CA MET A 1 42.69 -34.57 2.09
C MET A 1 41.89 -33.74 1.06
N LYS A 2 40.70 -34.19 0.67
CA LYS A 2 39.89 -33.60 -0.42
C LYS A 2 38.38 -33.67 -0.13
N LYS A 3 37.94 -33.68 1.14
CA LYS A 3 36.50 -33.66 1.46
C LYS A 3 36.02 -32.33 2.04
N TRP A 4 36.95 -31.44 2.39
CA TRP A 4 36.64 -30.13 2.96
C TRP A 4 35.96 -29.19 1.95
N TYR A 5 36.31 -29.26 0.66
CA TYR A 5 35.62 -28.49 -0.38
C TYR A 5 34.16 -28.93 -0.58
N ILE A 6 33.83 -30.20 -0.31
CA ILE A 6 32.44 -30.70 -0.36
C ILE A 6 31.66 -30.07 0.80
N ALA A 7 32.23 -30.08 2.00
CA ALA A 7 31.62 -29.45 3.17
C ALA A 7 31.44 -27.94 2.97
N VAL A 8 32.45 -27.25 2.44
CA VAL A 8 32.36 -25.82 2.09
C VAL A 8 31.30 -25.57 1.03
N GLY A 9 31.22 -26.41 -0.02
CA GLY A 9 30.19 -26.30 -1.06
C GLY A 9 28.78 -26.45 -0.51
N VAL A 10 28.55 -27.42 0.39
CA VAL A 10 27.26 -27.62 1.06
C VAL A 10 26.91 -26.42 1.92
N ILE A 11 27.86 -25.88 2.70
CA ILE A 11 27.63 -24.69 3.53
C ILE A 11 27.27 -23.48 2.68
N ILE A 12 27.98 -23.24 1.56
CA ILE A 12 27.67 -22.14 0.65
C ILE A 12 26.27 -22.28 0.06
N LEU A 13 25.89 -23.49 -0.38
CA LEU A 13 24.54 -23.74 -0.90
C LEU A 13 23.46 -23.49 0.15
N LEU A 14 23.70 -23.90 1.40
CA LEU A 14 22.77 -23.63 2.51
C LEU A 14 22.63 -22.13 2.78
N ILE A 15 23.73 -21.37 2.75
CA ILE A 15 23.70 -19.90 2.94
C ILE A 15 22.93 -19.22 1.81
N ILE A 16 23.18 -19.61 0.55
CA ILE A 16 22.46 -19.07 -0.60
C ILE A 16 20.97 -19.39 -0.51
N ALA A 17 20.61 -20.62 -0.15
CA ALA A 17 19.22 -21.03 0.02
C ALA A 17 18.53 -20.21 1.14
N LEU A 18 19.22 -20.00 2.26
CA LEU A 18 18.70 -19.19 3.38
C LEU A 18 18.55 -17.71 2.98
N GLY A 19 19.53 -17.16 2.28
CA GLY A 19 19.49 -15.78 1.77
C GLY A 19 18.34 -15.58 0.77
N TYR A 20 18.17 -16.50 -0.17
CA TYR A 20 17.04 -16.49 -1.10
C TYR A 20 15.71 -16.57 -0.37
N TYR A 21 15.57 -17.48 0.61
CA TYR A 21 14.36 -17.61 1.40
C TYR A 21 14.00 -16.29 2.11
N ALA A 22 14.97 -15.62 2.75
CA ALA A 22 14.76 -14.36 3.46
C ALA A 22 14.38 -13.19 2.54
N ILE A 23 14.92 -13.15 1.31
CA ILE A 23 14.69 -12.07 0.35
C ILE A 23 13.44 -12.32 -0.52
N SER A 24 13.05 -13.59 -0.71
CA SER A 24 11.95 -13.97 -1.59
C SER A 24 10.62 -13.23 -1.38
N PRO A 25 10.19 -12.83 -0.16
CA PRO A 25 8.94 -12.09 0.03
C PRO A 25 8.89 -10.75 -0.71
N LEU A 26 10.04 -10.11 -0.93
CA LEU A 26 10.12 -8.81 -1.63
C LEU A 26 9.72 -8.90 -3.10
N PHE A 27 9.72 -10.10 -3.69
CA PHE A 27 9.37 -10.33 -5.09
C PHE A 27 8.00 -11.01 -5.25
N ARG A 28 7.26 -11.20 -4.16
CA ARG A 28 5.93 -11.81 -4.21
C ARG A 28 4.86 -10.75 -4.39
N ASN A 29 4.00 -10.98 -5.36
CA ASN A 29 2.78 -10.21 -5.54
C ASN A 29 1.70 -10.78 -4.64
N ILE A 30 1.10 -9.92 -3.83
CA ILE A 30 -0.03 -10.24 -2.96
C ILE A 30 -1.24 -9.54 -3.58
N LYS A 31 -2.25 -10.33 -3.98
CA LYS A 31 -3.47 -9.81 -4.58
C LYS A 31 -4.61 -9.89 -3.56
N VAL A 32 -5.32 -8.78 -3.38
CA VAL A 32 -6.56 -8.70 -2.60
C VAL A 32 -7.62 -8.07 -3.49
N ASP A 33 -8.85 -8.55 -3.37
CA ASP A 33 -9.99 -8.00 -4.08
C ASP A 33 -11.14 -7.86 -3.08
N ASP A 34 -11.04 -6.80 -2.27
CA ASP A 34 -12.05 -6.47 -1.28
C ASP A 34 -13.32 -6.02 -2.01
N ALA A 35 -14.45 -6.62 -1.62
CA ALA A 35 -15.77 -6.11 -1.99
C ALA A 35 -15.88 -4.62 -1.61
N LEU A 36 -16.77 -3.90 -2.27
CA LEU A 36 -17.10 -2.54 -1.83
C LEU A 36 -17.53 -2.57 -0.36
N PRO A 37 -17.15 -1.56 0.45
CA PRO A 37 -17.70 -1.40 1.78
C PRO A 37 -19.24 -1.47 1.74
N PRO A 38 -19.90 -2.01 2.78
CA PRO A 38 -21.33 -2.20 2.78
C PRO A 38 -22.07 -0.85 2.74
N THR A 39 -22.46 -0.41 1.55
CA THR A 39 -23.24 0.81 1.36
C THR A 39 -24.72 0.52 1.59
N ASN A 40 -25.43 1.38 2.32
CA ASN A 40 -26.89 1.30 2.44
C ASN A 40 -27.55 1.66 1.09
N ILE A 41 -28.02 0.62 0.39
CA ILE A 41 -28.97 0.56 -0.74
C ILE A 41 -29.07 1.83 -1.62
N GLY A 42 -28.53 1.73 -2.84
CA GLY A 42 -29.08 2.42 -4.02
C GLY A 42 -28.25 3.53 -4.66
N GLN A 43 -27.09 3.89 -4.11
CA GLN A 43 -26.12 4.71 -4.83
C GLN A 43 -25.04 3.81 -5.43
N GLU A 44 -25.11 3.68 -6.75
CA GLU A 44 -24.05 3.19 -7.60
C GLU A 44 -22.81 4.07 -7.36
N SER A 45 -21.96 3.64 -6.42
CA SER A 45 -20.69 4.26 -6.09
C SER A 45 -19.67 4.14 -7.23
N GLU A 46 -20.06 4.13 -8.50
CA GLU A 46 -19.11 4.14 -9.64
C GLU A 46 -18.74 5.56 -10.10
N SER A 47 -19.42 6.61 -9.58
CA SER A 47 -19.19 8.01 -10.00
C SER A 47 -18.48 8.89 -8.96
N SER A 48 -18.10 8.37 -7.78
CA SER A 48 -17.34 9.18 -6.82
C SER A 48 -15.97 9.54 -7.39
N PRO A 49 -15.50 10.78 -7.22
CA PRO A 49 -14.26 11.21 -7.82
C PRO A 49 -13.07 10.42 -7.27
N THR A 50 -12.15 10.10 -8.17
CA THR A 50 -10.98 9.27 -7.88
C THR A 50 -9.69 10.06 -8.05
N ALA A 51 -8.74 9.89 -7.14
CA ALA A 51 -7.38 10.35 -7.28
C ALA A 51 -6.50 9.27 -7.92
N THR A 52 -5.57 9.66 -8.79
CA THR A 52 -4.64 8.72 -9.44
C THR A 52 -3.47 8.41 -8.53
N VAL A 53 -3.13 7.12 -8.42
CA VAL A 53 -1.91 6.67 -7.73
C VAL A 53 -0.70 6.90 -8.62
N THR A 54 0.28 7.64 -8.11
CA THR A 54 1.54 7.95 -8.80
C THR A 54 2.71 7.31 -8.04
N GLY A 55 3.46 6.44 -8.72
CA GLY A 55 4.69 5.85 -8.19
C GLY A 55 5.90 6.79 -8.27
N THR A 56 6.86 6.59 -7.38
CA THR A 56 8.16 7.28 -7.42
C THR A 56 9.18 6.54 -8.30
N ALA A 57 10.32 7.18 -8.58
CA ALA A 57 11.42 6.53 -9.29
C ALA A 57 11.89 5.28 -8.50
N GLY A 58 11.87 4.13 -9.16
CA GLY A 58 12.23 2.84 -8.55
C GLY A 58 11.07 2.12 -7.84
N HIS A 59 9.92 2.77 -7.65
CA HIS A 59 8.72 2.19 -7.03
C HIS A 59 7.49 2.43 -7.92
N PRO A 60 7.38 1.75 -9.07
CA PRO A 60 6.25 1.94 -9.96
C PRO A 60 4.94 1.58 -9.26
N ALA A 61 3.92 2.41 -9.46
CA ALA A 61 2.59 2.18 -8.96
C ALA A 61 1.54 2.71 -9.93
N SER A 62 0.35 2.12 -9.90
CA SER A 62 -0.81 2.51 -10.70
C SER A 62 -2.12 2.17 -9.99
N GLY A 63 -3.21 2.67 -10.54
CA GLY A 63 -4.56 2.51 -10.01
C GLY A 63 -5.10 3.84 -9.53
N THR A 64 -6.22 3.79 -8.81
CA THR A 64 -6.86 4.96 -8.23
C THR A 64 -7.15 4.75 -6.75
N VAL A 65 -7.39 5.85 -6.06
CA VAL A 65 -7.96 5.85 -4.72
C VAL A 65 -9.18 6.75 -4.66
N ARG A 66 -10.10 6.42 -3.76
CA ARG A 66 -11.27 7.25 -3.44
C ARG A 66 -11.73 7.00 -2.03
N ILE A 67 -12.57 7.92 -1.55
CA ILE A 67 -13.20 7.81 -0.24
C ILE A 67 -14.60 7.25 -0.43
N ILE A 68 -14.97 6.27 0.40
CA ILE A 68 -16.30 5.67 0.43
C ILE A 68 -16.84 5.78 1.85
N GLU A 69 -18.05 6.28 1.99
CA GLU A 69 -18.78 6.25 3.26
C GLU A 69 -19.76 5.07 3.28
N ALA A 70 -19.70 4.27 4.35
CA ALA A 70 -20.50 3.07 4.51
C ALA A 70 -20.75 2.81 6.00
N GLU A 71 -22.00 2.51 6.37
CA GLU A 71 -22.39 2.18 7.76
C GLU A 71 -21.92 3.18 8.84
N GLY A 72 -21.73 4.46 8.47
CA GLY A 72 -21.26 5.50 9.40
C GLY A 72 -19.74 5.60 9.55
N ALA A 73 -18.97 4.83 8.77
CA ALA A 73 -17.52 4.90 8.69
C ALA A 73 -17.05 5.37 7.31
N SER A 74 -15.87 5.96 7.25
CA SER A 74 -15.20 6.35 6.00
C SER A 74 -14.08 5.35 5.67
N TYR A 75 -13.98 4.99 4.40
CA TYR A 75 -13.00 4.05 3.89
C TYR A 75 -12.18 4.69 2.78
N LEU A 76 -10.86 4.56 2.87
CA LEU A 76 -9.98 4.75 1.72
C LEU A 76 -9.98 3.45 0.91
N ARG A 77 -10.50 3.53 -0.31
CA ARG A 77 -10.51 2.41 -1.25
C ARG A 77 -9.49 2.63 -2.35
N TYR A 78 -8.59 1.67 -2.50
CA TYR A 78 -7.77 1.49 -3.68
C TYR A 78 -8.52 0.66 -4.74
N GLU A 79 -8.43 1.07 -6.01
CA GLU A 79 -9.03 0.36 -7.13
C GLU A 79 -8.01 0.09 -8.24
N ASN A 80 -8.04 -1.14 -8.78
CA ASN A 80 -7.08 -1.63 -9.77
C ASN A 80 -5.63 -1.31 -9.39
N PHE A 81 -5.34 -1.35 -8.09
CA PHE A 81 -4.06 -0.94 -7.55
C PHE A 81 -2.99 -1.93 -7.95
N LYS A 82 -1.80 -1.40 -8.23
CA LYS A 82 -0.61 -2.21 -8.48
C LYS A 82 0.59 -1.44 -7.97
N THR A 83 1.46 -2.11 -7.23
CA THR A 83 2.75 -1.59 -6.80
C THR A 83 3.74 -2.74 -6.56
N ILE A 84 4.95 -2.40 -6.13
CA ILE A 84 5.98 -3.38 -5.73
C ILE A 84 5.98 -3.59 -4.22
N ASN A 85 6.51 -4.73 -3.78
CA ASN A 85 6.60 -5.06 -2.37
C ASN A 85 7.80 -4.34 -1.70
N GLY A 86 7.79 -4.30 -0.37
CA GLY A 86 8.91 -3.79 0.43
C GLY A 86 8.89 -4.32 1.87
N PRO A 87 9.97 -4.14 2.65
CA PRO A 87 10.14 -4.84 3.92
C PRO A 87 9.11 -4.46 4.99
N ASP A 88 8.71 -3.19 5.04
CA ASP A 88 7.76 -2.67 6.04
C ASP A 88 6.98 -1.46 5.50
N ILE A 89 5.94 -1.74 4.73
CA ILE A 89 5.15 -0.72 4.01
C ILE A 89 3.82 -0.46 4.71
N TYR A 90 3.45 0.82 4.84
CA TYR A 90 2.21 1.30 5.45
C TYR A 90 1.48 2.27 4.53
N VAL A 91 0.19 2.43 4.77
CA VAL A 91 -0.65 3.47 4.17
C VAL A 91 -0.83 4.59 5.18
N TYR A 92 -0.48 5.80 4.78
CA TYR A 92 -0.63 7.01 5.57
C TYR A 92 -1.60 7.98 4.90
N LEU A 93 -2.36 8.72 5.70
CA LEU A 93 -2.96 10.00 5.32
C LEU A 93 -2.02 11.10 5.82
N ALA A 94 -1.60 12.01 4.96
CA ALA A 94 -0.53 12.97 5.26
C ALA A 94 -0.86 14.37 4.75
N LYS A 95 -0.25 15.38 5.38
CA LYS A 95 -0.34 16.78 4.94
C LYS A 95 0.66 17.12 3.83
N ASP A 96 1.70 16.32 3.69
CA ASP A 96 2.83 16.53 2.79
C ASP A 96 3.43 15.20 2.32
N LEU A 97 4.18 15.23 1.21
CA LEU A 97 4.80 14.04 0.62
C LEU A 97 6.02 13.50 1.40
N ASP A 98 6.59 14.29 2.32
CA ASP A 98 7.73 13.86 3.14
C ASP A 98 7.28 13.12 4.43
N ALA A 99 5.96 12.96 4.62
CA ALA A 99 5.36 12.36 5.81
C ALA A 99 5.84 13.02 7.12
N LYS A 100 5.92 14.36 7.18
CA LYS A 100 6.25 15.08 8.43
C LYS A 100 5.08 15.04 9.40
N GLU A 101 3.87 15.22 8.89
CA GLU A 101 2.64 15.10 9.64
C GLU A 101 1.70 14.11 8.94
N PHE A 102 1.42 13.00 9.62
CA PHE A 102 0.66 11.90 9.04
C PHE A 102 -0.13 11.10 10.08
N ILE A 103 -1.13 10.38 9.59
CA ILE A 103 -1.95 9.41 10.30
C ILE A 103 -1.72 8.06 9.65
N ASN A 104 -1.27 7.08 10.43
CA ASN A 104 -1.07 5.71 9.95
C ASN A 104 -2.39 4.95 10.02
N ILE A 105 -2.95 4.58 8.86
CA ILE A 105 -4.22 3.86 8.76
C ILE A 105 -4.03 2.34 8.55
N GLY A 106 -2.79 1.87 8.47
CA GLY A 106 -2.49 0.44 8.51
C GLY A 106 -1.30 0.00 7.68
N LYS A 107 -0.90 -1.27 7.88
CA LYS A 107 0.11 -1.94 7.05
C LYS A 107 -0.47 -2.26 5.68
N VAL A 108 0.33 -2.18 4.61
CA VAL A 108 -0.12 -2.55 3.27
C VAL A 108 -0.55 -4.02 3.25
N LYS A 109 -1.81 -4.25 2.84
CA LYS A 109 -2.44 -5.58 2.80
C LYS A 109 -2.06 -6.37 1.54
N ALA A 110 -1.88 -5.66 0.42
CA ALA A 110 -1.64 -6.27 -0.88
C ALA A 110 -0.84 -5.32 -1.80
N THR A 111 -0.13 -5.89 -2.77
CA THR A 111 0.56 -5.15 -3.83
C THR A 111 -0.33 -4.97 -5.06
N GLU A 112 -1.43 -5.70 -5.17
CA GLU A 112 -2.33 -5.68 -6.33
C GLU A 112 -3.81 -5.83 -5.94
N GLY A 113 -4.70 -5.17 -6.69
CA GLY A 113 -6.15 -5.37 -6.67
C GLY A 113 -6.94 -4.25 -6.01
N ASN A 114 -8.07 -4.59 -5.39
CA ASN A 114 -8.97 -3.63 -4.74
C ASN A 114 -8.86 -3.80 -3.22
N ILE A 115 -8.62 -2.71 -2.51
CA ILE A 115 -8.21 -2.79 -1.09
C ILE A 115 -8.90 -1.67 -0.32
N ASN A 116 -9.56 -2.03 0.77
CA ASN A 116 -10.19 -1.05 1.66
C ASN A 116 -9.33 -0.82 2.91
N TYR A 117 -9.18 0.43 3.33
CA TYR A 117 -8.66 0.82 4.64
C TYR A 117 -9.71 1.67 5.34
N GLU A 118 -10.01 1.36 6.59
CA GLU A 118 -10.88 2.19 7.40
C GLU A 118 -10.11 3.44 7.82
N ILE A 119 -10.75 4.59 7.68
CA ILE A 119 -10.19 5.88 8.10
C ILE A 119 -10.66 6.12 9.54
N PRO A 120 -9.74 6.42 10.47
CA PRO A 120 -10.13 6.77 11.83
C PRO A 120 -11.15 7.91 11.87
N GLU A 121 -12.09 7.86 12.80
CA GLU A 121 -13.07 8.93 13.00
C GLU A 121 -12.38 10.28 13.30
N GLY A 122 -12.94 11.37 12.77
CA GLY A 122 -12.47 12.74 13.03
C GLY A 122 -11.24 13.16 12.22
N VAL A 123 -10.77 12.36 11.26
CA VAL A 123 -9.72 12.77 10.34
C VAL A 123 -10.26 13.79 9.34
N ASN A 124 -9.62 14.96 9.28
CA ASN A 124 -9.93 15.99 8.28
C ASN A 124 -9.14 15.73 6.99
N LEU A 125 -9.83 15.30 5.93
CA LEU A 125 -9.21 14.99 4.64
C LEU A 125 -8.80 16.24 3.84
N ASP A 126 -9.30 17.42 4.18
CA ASP A 126 -8.79 18.68 3.61
C ASP A 126 -7.38 19.00 4.14
N GLU A 127 -7.11 18.62 5.39
CA GLU A 127 -5.79 18.80 6.00
C GLU A 127 -4.83 17.67 5.62
N TYR A 128 -5.30 16.42 5.68
CA TYR A 128 -4.55 15.21 5.35
C TYR A 128 -4.86 14.71 3.92
N HIS A 129 -4.66 15.58 2.94
CA HIS A 129 -5.07 15.37 1.55
C HIS A 129 -4.14 14.44 0.74
N TYR A 130 -3.02 13.97 1.29
CA TYR A 130 -2.19 12.97 0.62
C TYR A 130 -2.41 11.57 1.17
N VAL A 131 -2.64 10.61 0.28
CA VAL A 131 -2.49 9.19 0.57
C VAL A 131 -1.07 8.79 0.21
N LEU A 132 -0.31 8.26 1.16
CA LEU A 132 1.06 7.80 0.94
C LEU A 132 1.17 6.30 1.17
N THR A 133 1.86 5.60 0.28
CA THR A 133 2.43 4.29 0.56
C THR A 133 3.88 4.49 1.01
N TRP A 134 4.17 4.25 2.29
CA TRP A 134 5.43 4.61 2.92
C TRP A 134 6.21 3.40 3.41
N CYS A 135 7.50 3.33 3.09
CA CYS A 135 8.39 2.34 3.70
C CYS A 135 8.95 2.87 5.01
N LYS A 136 8.43 2.34 6.14
CA LYS A 136 8.82 2.78 7.48
C LYS A 136 10.29 2.47 7.78
N THR A 137 10.79 1.30 7.40
CA THR A 137 12.18 0.89 7.65
C THR A 137 13.20 1.81 7.01
N PHE A 138 12.92 2.31 5.81
CA PHE A 138 13.86 3.12 5.04
C PHE A 138 13.52 4.61 5.01
N GLY A 139 12.33 5.02 5.50
CA GLY A 139 11.90 6.41 5.50
C GLY A 139 11.73 6.97 4.09
N VAL A 140 11.16 6.19 3.17
CA VAL A 140 11.00 6.59 1.77
C VAL A 140 9.56 6.41 1.29
N LEU A 141 9.13 7.35 0.44
CA LEU A 141 7.86 7.30 -0.27
C LEU A 141 7.95 6.31 -1.44
N PHE A 142 6.99 5.39 -1.52
CA PHE A 142 6.86 4.49 -2.68
C PHE A 142 5.94 5.10 -3.72
N ASN A 143 4.73 5.48 -3.32
CA ASN A 143 3.73 6.08 -4.18
C ASN A 143 2.80 6.98 -3.38
N SER A 144 2.11 7.88 -4.06
CA SER A 144 1.13 8.77 -3.46
C SER A 144 -0.09 8.97 -4.35
N ALA A 145 -1.16 9.49 -3.76
CA ALA A 145 -2.30 10.06 -4.46
C ALA A 145 -2.75 11.33 -3.73
N ASP A 146 -3.14 12.34 -4.50
CA ASP A 146 -3.60 13.63 -3.99
C ASP A 146 -5.14 13.67 -3.99
N LEU A 147 -5.72 13.76 -2.80
CA LEU A 147 -7.16 13.83 -2.56
C LEU A 147 -7.70 15.27 -2.68
N THR A 148 -6.87 16.24 -3.03
CA THR A 148 -7.34 17.62 -3.23
C THR A 148 -8.32 17.68 -4.41
N GLY A 149 -9.55 18.13 -4.16
CA GLY A 149 -10.54 18.37 -5.21
C GLY A 149 -11.30 17.13 -5.69
N ILE A 150 -11.20 16.00 -4.98
CA ILE A 150 -12.18 14.90 -5.14
C ILE A 150 -13.36 15.17 -4.19
N GLU A 151 -14.35 15.94 -4.66
CA GLU A 151 -15.54 16.29 -3.88
C GLU A 151 -16.42 15.06 -3.63
N THR A 152 -16.63 14.72 -2.36
CA THR A 152 -17.73 13.85 -1.94
C THR A 152 -19.04 14.64 -2.05
N GLU A 153 -19.70 14.58 -3.20
CA GLU A 153 -21.10 15.03 -3.34
C GLU A 153 -22.08 14.14 -2.55
#